data_AF-X1I229-F1
#
_entry.id   AF-X1I229-F1
#
_cell.length_a   1.000
_cell.length_b   1.000
_cell.length_c   1.000
_cell.angle_alpha   90.00
_cell.angle_beta   90.00
_cell.angle_gamma   90.00
#
_symmetry.space_group_name_H-M   'P 1'
#
loop_
_entity.id
_entity.type
_entity.pdbx_description
1 polymer ?
#
loop_
_entity_poly.entity_id
_entity_poly.type
_entity_poly.pdbx_seq_one_letter_code
_entity_poly.pdbx_strand_id
1 'polypeptide(L)'
;RKRRIRPFVDEHALDDGRHLYLLGEGRLINLAAAEGHPASVMDMSFANQALCLEYIVKNRGTLETRVHPVPEAIDKQIARLKLQSMGIEIDSLTPEQKRYLTSWEEGT
;
A
#
# COMPACT_ATOMS: atom_id res chain seq x y z
N ARG A 1 -12.88 29.49 -20.68
CA ARG A 1 -11.65 29.59 -21.53
C ARG A 1 -10.49 28.86 -20.85
N LYS A 2 -9.68 28.05 -21.58
CA LYS A 2 -8.50 27.34 -21.03
C LYS A 2 -7.20 28.10 -21.33
N ARG A 3 -6.30 28.22 -20.35
CA ARG A 3 -4.94 28.78 -20.49
C ARG A 3 -3.93 27.92 -19.73
N ARG A 4 -2.83 27.53 -20.37
CA ARG A 4 -1.74 26.84 -19.67
C ARG A 4 -0.89 27.83 -18.90
N ILE A 5 -0.76 27.64 -17.59
CA ILE A 5 -0.02 28.54 -16.69
C ILE A 5 1.43 28.08 -16.55
N ARG A 6 1.62 26.77 -16.33
CA ARG A 6 2.93 26.09 -16.28
C ARG A 6 2.73 24.61 -16.58
N PRO A 7 3.81 23.79 -16.72
CA PRO A 7 3.66 22.35 -16.84
C PRO A 7 2.76 21.78 -15.73
N PHE A 8 1.81 20.93 -16.14
CA PHE A 8 0.82 20.28 -15.27
C PHE A 8 -0.17 21.21 -14.55
N VAL A 9 -0.25 22.50 -14.91
CA VAL A 9 -1.24 23.44 -14.35
C VAL A 9 -1.93 24.21 -15.48
N ASP A 10 -3.21 23.91 -15.67
CA ASP A 10 -4.06 24.59 -16.63
C ASP A 10 -5.13 25.41 -15.88
N GLU A 11 -5.30 26.68 -16.24
CA GLU A 11 -6.37 27.53 -15.75
C GLU A 11 -7.60 27.42 -16.66
N HIS A 12 -8.78 27.34 -16.04
CA HIS A 12 -10.09 27.38 -16.67
C HIS A 12 -10.87 28.57 -16.10
N ALA A 13 -11.03 29.62 -16.92
CA ALA A 13 -11.93 30.72 -16.60
C ALA A 13 -13.38 30.30 -16.89
N LEU A 14 -14.24 30.43 -15.88
CA LEU A 14 -15.67 30.16 -15.92
C LEU A 14 -16.45 31.42 -16.30
N ASP A 15 -17.68 31.24 -16.79
CA ASP A 15 -18.51 32.34 -17.30
C ASP A 15 -18.96 33.31 -16.20
N ASP A 16 -18.93 32.89 -14.94
CA ASP A 16 -19.24 33.71 -13.76
C ASP A 16 -18.02 34.49 -13.21
N GLY A 17 -16.89 34.47 -13.93
CA GLY A 17 -15.67 35.18 -13.56
C GLY A 17 -14.76 34.42 -12.58
N ARG A 18 -15.12 33.21 -12.14
CA ARG A 18 -14.22 32.37 -11.35
C ARG A 18 -13.14 31.71 -12.21
N HIS A 19 -12.00 31.41 -11.59
CA HIS A 19 -10.88 30.72 -12.22
C HIS A 19 -10.60 29.40 -11.49
N LEU A 20 -10.58 28.29 -12.21
CA LEU A 20 -10.19 26.97 -11.70
C LEU A 20 -8.81 26.59 -12.21
N TYR A 21 -7.95 26.07 -11.33
CA TYR A 21 -6.63 25.57 -11.72
C TYR A 21 -6.65 24.04 -11.68
N LEU A 22 -6.68 23.44 -12.87
CA LEU A 22 -6.66 22.00 -13.05
C LEU A 22 -5.21 21.51 -13.04
N LEU A 23 -4.91 20.63 -12.09
CA LEU A 23 -3.61 20.00 -11.95
C LEU A 23 -3.58 18.66 -12.70
N GLY A 24 -2.49 18.39 -13.42
CA GLY A 24 -2.26 17.11 -14.09
C GLY A 24 -3.32 16.71 -15.12
N GLU A 25 -4.12 17.67 -15.60
CA GLU A 25 -5.30 17.42 -16.45
C GLU A 25 -6.29 16.42 -15.82
N GLY A 26 -6.38 16.38 -14.48
CA GLY A 26 -7.24 15.45 -13.74
C GLY A 26 -6.65 14.04 -13.56
N ARG A 27 -5.42 13.79 -14.01
CA ARG A 27 -4.69 12.55 -13.72
C ARG A 27 -4.17 12.55 -12.27
N LEU A 28 -3.68 11.39 -11.83
CA LEU A 28 -3.07 11.21 -10.51
C LEU A 28 -1.92 12.20 -10.32
N ILE A 29 -2.15 13.26 -9.55
CA ILE A 29 -1.25 14.42 -9.54
C ILE A 29 0.13 14.10 -8.96
N ASN A 30 0.18 13.19 -7.98
CA ASN A 30 1.42 12.71 -7.39
C ASN A 30 2.31 11.98 -8.42
N LEU A 31 1.74 11.38 -9.46
CA LEU A 31 2.50 10.74 -10.55
C LEU A 31 2.68 11.67 -11.75
N ALA A 32 1.68 12.51 -12.03
CA ALA A 32 1.67 13.36 -13.21
C ALA A 32 2.56 14.59 -13.06
N ALA A 33 2.69 15.13 -11.83
CA ALA A 33 3.44 16.36 -11.56
C ALA A 33 4.46 16.22 -10.42
N ALA A 34 4.68 14.99 -9.94
CA ALA A 34 5.69 14.64 -8.94
C ALA A 34 6.20 13.21 -9.19
N GLU A 35 6.95 12.65 -8.23
CA GLU A 35 7.64 11.36 -8.38
C GLU A 35 6.86 10.16 -7.82
N GLY A 36 5.60 10.36 -7.42
CA GLY A 36 4.77 9.32 -6.81
C GLY A 36 5.11 9.06 -5.35
N HIS A 37 4.98 7.79 -4.94
CA HIS A 37 5.32 7.39 -3.58
C HIS A 37 6.84 7.21 -3.44
N PRO A 38 7.43 7.60 -2.30
CA PRO A 38 8.84 7.31 -2.02
C PRO A 38 9.16 5.83 -2.11
N ALA A 39 10.40 5.50 -2.46
CA ALA A 39 10.87 4.12 -2.54
C ALA A 39 10.63 3.33 -1.24
N SER A 40 10.73 3.98 -0.08
CA SER A 40 10.48 3.40 1.24
C SER A 40 9.02 3.02 1.53
N VAL A 41 8.07 3.43 0.69
CA VAL A 41 6.67 3.01 0.77
C VAL A 41 6.38 1.98 -0.33
N MET A 42 7.01 2.15 -1.50
CA MET A 42 6.87 1.23 -2.64
C MET A 42 7.54 -0.13 -2.40
N ASP A 43 8.57 -0.21 -1.56
CA ASP A 43 9.27 -1.45 -1.23
C ASP A 43 8.34 -2.55 -0.69
N MET A 44 7.42 -2.21 0.21
CA MET A 44 6.41 -3.13 0.75
C MET A 44 5.44 -3.60 -0.33
N SER A 45 5.06 -2.70 -1.24
CA SER A 45 4.17 -3.04 -2.36
C SER A 45 4.83 -4.02 -3.32
N PHE A 46 6.10 -3.80 -3.67
CA PHE A 46 6.85 -4.71 -4.53
C PHE A 46 7.20 -6.02 -3.84
N ALA A 47 7.47 -6.02 -2.54
CA ALA A 47 7.63 -7.25 -1.76
C ALA A 47 6.35 -8.10 -1.77
N ASN A 48 5.17 -7.46 -1.63
CA ASN A 48 3.86 -8.11 -1.79
C ASN A 48 3.72 -8.75 -3.17
N GLN A 49 4.02 -8.02 -4.24
CA GLN A 49 3.95 -8.56 -5.60
C GLN A 49 4.89 -9.76 -5.80
N ALA A 50 6.14 -9.66 -5.35
CA ALA A 50 7.13 -10.73 -5.50
C ALA A 50 6.73 -12.01 -4.74
N LEU A 51 6.34 -11.88 -3.46
CA LEU A 51 5.97 -13.03 -2.63
C LEU A 51 4.63 -13.65 -3.06
N CYS A 52 3.67 -12.84 -3.50
CA CYS A 52 2.42 -13.35 -4.06
C CYS A 52 2.65 -14.10 -5.39
N LEU A 53 3.55 -13.61 -6.25
CA LEU A 53 3.93 -14.34 -7.46
C LEU A 53 4.58 -15.69 -7.13
N GLU A 54 5.50 -15.72 -6.17
CA GLU A 54 6.07 -16.98 -5.67
C GLU A 54 5.00 -17.93 -5.12
N TYR A 55 4.05 -17.41 -4.34
CA TYR A 55 2.94 -18.18 -3.78
C TYR A 55 2.07 -18.79 -4.89
N ILE A 56 1.71 -18.00 -5.91
CA ILE A 56 0.91 -18.49 -7.04
C ILE A 56 1.65 -19.60 -7.78
N VAL A 57 2.96 -19.44 -8.01
CA VAL A 57 3.77 -20.46 -8.70
C VAL A 57 3.85 -21.75 -7.87
N LYS A 58 4.07 -21.66 -6.56
CA LYS A 58 4.14 -22.83 -5.66
C LYS A 58 2.79 -23.55 -5.51
N ASN A 59 1.67 -22.83 -5.65
CA ASN A 59 0.31 -23.33 -5.53
C ASN A 59 -0.37 -23.51 -6.90
N ARG A 60 0.42 -23.71 -7.96
CA ARG A 60 -0.11 -23.90 -9.31
C ARG A 60 -1.03 -25.12 -9.35
N GLY A 61 -2.27 -24.91 -9.80
CA GLY A 61 -3.28 -25.97 -9.92
C GLY A 61 -4.06 -26.26 -8.64
N THR A 62 -3.72 -25.66 -7.51
CA THR A 62 -4.50 -25.76 -6.26
C THR A 62 -5.37 -24.53 -6.01
N LEU A 63 -5.02 -23.38 -6.61
CA LEU A 63 -5.79 -22.15 -6.52
C LEU A 63 -6.96 -22.13 -7.51
N GLU A 64 -8.15 -21.79 -7.00
CA GLU A 64 -9.34 -21.53 -7.82
C GLU A 64 -9.15 -20.30 -8.72
N THR A 65 -9.84 -20.27 -9.87
CA THR A 65 -9.86 -19.08 -10.75
C THR A 65 -10.77 -18.00 -10.17
N ARG A 66 -10.23 -17.23 -9.23
CA ARG A 66 -10.91 -16.12 -8.55
C ARG A 66 -9.88 -15.12 -8.03
N VAL A 67 -10.37 -13.98 -7.54
CA VAL A 67 -9.54 -13.06 -6.77
C VAL A 67 -9.31 -13.67 -5.38
N HIS A 68 -8.05 -13.79 -5.00
CA HIS A 68 -7.62 -14.25 -3.68
C HIS A 68 -7.04 -13.06 -2.90
N PRO A 69 -7.34 -12.95 -1.59
CA PRO A 69 -6.60 -12.03 -0.74
C PRO A 69 -5.14 -12.47 -0.63
N VAL A 70 -4.25 -11.54 -0.26
CA VAL A 70 -2.88 -11.88 0.10
C VAL A 70 -2.90 -12.80 1.33
N PRO A 71 -2.20 -13.95 1.31
CA PRO A 71 -2.06 -14.79 2.50
C PRO A 71 -1.48 -14.02 3.68
N GLU A 72 -2.09 -14.14 4.86
CA GLU A 72 -1.68 -13.43 6.07
C GLU A 72 -0.21 -13.68 6.45
N ALA A 73 0.30 -14.88 6.17
CA ALA A 73 1.71 -15.21 6.39
C ALA A 73 2.67 -14.34 5.55
N ILE A 74 2.30 -14.04 4.30
CA ILE A 74 3.08 -13.16 3.41
C ILE A 74 3.04 -11.73 3.93
N ASP A 75 1.86 -11.25 4.30
CA ASP A 75 1.70 -9.88 4.83
C ASP A 75 2.53 -9.68 6.11
N LYS A 76 2.47 -10.63 7.05
CA LYS A 76 3.31 -10.66 8.27
C LYS A 76 4.81 -10.75 7.95
N GLN A 77 5.19 -11.48 6.91
CA GLN A 77 6.60 -11.57 6.50
C GLN A 77 7.11 -10.23 5.97
N ILE A 78 6.32 -9.52 5.16
CA ILE A 78 6.68 -8.20 4.63
C ILE A 78 6.80 -7.18 5.75
N ALA A 79 5.86 -7.18 6.70
CA ALA A 79 5.94 -6.32 7.87
C ALA A 79 7.24 -6.53 8.67
N ARG A 80 7.63 -7.80 8.90
CA ARG A 80 8.90 -8.13 9.58
C ARG A 80 10.12 -7.66 8.78
N LEU A 81 10.16 -7.92 7.47
CA LEU A 81 11.26 -7.47 6.61
C LEU A 81 11.39 -5.95 6.60
N LYS A 82 10.26 -5.23 6.62
CA LYS A 82 10.25 -3.77 6.70
C LYS A 82 10.86 -3.27 8.00
N LEU A 83 10.40 -3.79 9.14
CA LEU A 83 10.94 -3.42 10.46
C LEU A 83 12.44 -3.71 10.55
N GLN A 84 12.86 -4.88 10.07
CA GLN A 84 14.28 -5.25 10.02
C GLN A 84 15.10 -4.28 9.16
N SER A 85 14.59 -3.88 7.98
CA SER A 85 15.28 -2.90 7.12
C SER A 85 15.42 -1.51 7.75
N MET A 86 14.54 -1.19 8.71
CA MET A 86 14.57 0.05 9.48
C MET A 86 15.39 -0.07 10.79
N GLY A 87 15.95 -1.25 11.08
CA GLY A 87 16.65 -1.52 12.34
C GLY A 87 15.71 -1.54 13.56
N ILE A 88 14.43 -1.82 13.36
CA ILE A 88 13.42 -1.90 14.43
C ILE A 88 13.24 -3.36 14.83
N GLU A 89 13.45 -3.64 16.10
CA GLU A 89 13.11 -4.92 16.71
C GLU A 89 11.71 -4.88 17.34
N ILE A 90 11.03 -6.02 17.29
CA ILE A 90 9.74 -6.22 17.98
C ILE A 90 9.91 -7.31 19.03
N ASP A 91 9.16 -7.18 20.11
CA ASP A 91 9.10 -8.19 21.15
C ASP A 91 8.33 -9.43 20.68
N SER A 92 8.32 -10.45 21.54
CA SER A 92 7.55 -11.66 21.34
C SER A 92 6.74 -11.92 22.58
N LEU A 93 5.46 -12.24 22.38
CA LEU A 93 4.58 -12.62 23.49
C LEU A 93 5.20 -13.79 24.26
N THR A 94 5.27 -13.65 25.59
CA THR A 94 5.68 -14.73 26.49
C THR A 94 4.66 -15.88 26.40
N PRO A 95 5.05 -17.11 26.80
CA PRO A 95 4.09 -18.22 26.84
C PRO A 95 2.86 -17.93 27.69
N GLU A 96 3.03 -17.14 28.76
CA GLU A 96 1.94 -16.71 29.64
C GLU A 96 0.99 -15.73 28.95
N GLN A 97 1.53 -14.70 28.29
CA GLN A 97 0.72 -13.73 27.52
C GLN A 97 -0.05 -14.40 26.38
N LYS A 98 0.56 -15.39 25.70
CA LYS A 98 -0.13 -16.18 24.68
C LYS A 98 -1.29 -16.98 25.27
N ARG A 99 -1.07 -17.65 26.41
CA ARG A 99 -2.13 -18.40 27.10
C ARG A 99 -3.27 -17.49 27.48
N TYR A 100 -2.98 -16.36 28.12
CA TYR A 100 -3.97 -15.35 28.53
C TYR A 100 -4.83 -14.86 27.36
N LEU A 101 -4.22 -14.56 26.20
CA LEU A 101 -4.95 -14.12 25.01
C LEU A 101 -5.86 -15.19 24.39
N THR A 102 -5.57 -16.47 24.63
CA THR A 102 -6.29 -17.60 24.02
C THR A 102 -7.22 -18.32 25.00
N SER A 103 -7.11 -18.06 26.30
CA SER A 103 -7.93 -18.72 27.32
C SER A 103 -9.27 -17.99 27.48
N TRP A 104 -10.34 -18.78 27.58
CA TRP A 104 -11.67 -18.29 27.94
C TRP A 104 -11.88 -18.21 29.46
N GLU A 105 -10.90 -18.68 30.23
CA GLU A 105 -10.95 -18.77 31.69
C GLU A 105 -10.62 -17.42 32.38
N GLU A 106 -9.96 -16.51 31.66
CA GLU A 106 -9.39 -15.27 32.18
C GLU A 106 -9.99 -14.01 31.48
N GLY A 107 -11.15 -14.14 30.81
CA GLY A 107 -11.81 -13.03 30.11
C GLY A 107 -13.34 -13.05 30.17
N THR A 108 -13.95 -11.86 30.10
CA THR A 108 -15.40 -11.64 29.84
C THR A 108 -15.86 -12.22 28.52
#